data_AF-A0ABD3QWK0-F1
#
_entry.id   AF-A0ABD3QWK0-F1
#
_cell.length_a   1.000
_cell.length_b   1.000
_cell.length_c   1.000
_cell.angle_alpha   90.00
_cell.angle_beta   90.00
_cell.angle_gamma   90.00
#
_symmetry.space_group_name_H-M   'P 1'
#
loop_
_entity.id
_entity.type
_entity.pdbx_description
1 polymer ?
#
loop_
_entity_poly.entity_id
_entity_poly.type
_entity_poly.pdbx_seq_one_letter_code
_entity_poly.pdbx_strand_id
1 'polypeptide(L)'
;MKGGNMHSHQLLLNYCFGHKHSSLLLYPYSLTCNFINHGGKSANAKVVWAKYDKMDFHQEPWLMSSPEDVMGQKSTGLLMLVVATRDIAKDEEVLIDYGSDWQETWDAHANNWSSDYMQRSAAELNDSEIQLKTIFEGVYPIMTMCHYRYFANEDKHPNMDDESIEDDNDGLEEVKANLHLIEAQARIWQDLGGRKTMRGDHLRPCTILDRKPGDEEDTYLVQMFNQHQKVAADELPPQKHYVKGVPRRAILFVDSSHTSNMQNEKSFRHEIGFPDDSELWPEAWMDLK
;
A
#
# COMPACT_ATOMS: atom_id res chain seq x y z
N MET A 1 -10.51 -20.61 0.86
CA MET A 1 -9.42 -20.38 -0.12
C MET A 1 -8.12 -20.88 0.50
N LYS A 2 -7.39 -21.75 -0.19
CA LYS A 2 -6.08 -22.20 0.29
C LYS A 2 -5.12 -21.02 0.23
N GLY A 3 -4.54 -20.67 1.38
CA GLY A 3 -3.55 -19.61 1.51
C GLY A 3 -2.42 -19.85 0.52
N GLY A 4 -2.31 -18.96 -0.46
CA GLY A 4 -1.08 -18.84 -1.23
C GLY A 4 0.04 -18.54 -0.26
N ASN A 5 1.18 -19.19 -0.44
CA ASN A 5 2.39 -18.93 0.33
C ASN A 5 2.71 -17.44 0.23
N MET A 6 2.35 -16.69 1.27
CA MET A 6 2.77 -15.31 1.44
C MET A 6 4.28 -15.38 1.65
N HIS A 7 5.06 -15.04 0.61
CA HIS A 7 6.51 -14.88 0.76
C HIS A 7 6.70 -13.71 1.74
N SER A 8 7.00 -14.05 2.99
CA SER A 8 6.84 -13.17 4.16
C SER A 8 7.86 -12.03 4.26
N HIS A 9 8.79 -11.93 3.31
CA HIS A 9 9.83 -10.91 3.31
C HIS A 9 10.13 -10.52 1.87
N GLN A 10 9.68 -9.34 1.46
CA GLN A 10 10.01 -8.77 0.16
C GLN A 10 10.76 -7.46 0.40
N LEU A 11 12.02 -7.43 -0.01
CA LEU A 11 12.84 -6.22 0.08
C LEU A 11 12.41 -5.24 -1.00
N LEU A 12 12.29 -3.97 -0.62
CA LEU A 12 12.10 -2.86 -1.54
C LEU A 12 13.45 -2.62 -2.27
N LEU A 13 13.67 -3.34 -3.38
CA LEU A 13 14.88 -3.14 -4.21
C LEU A 13 14.82 -1.84 -5.01
N ASN A 14 13.61 -1.40 -5.37
CA ASN A 14 13.41 -0.14 -6.06
C ASN A 14 13.99 1.00 -5.20
N TYR A 15 14.80 1.86 -5.80
CA TYR A 15 15.49 2.97 -5.15
C TYR A 15 16.62 2.60 -4.18
N CYS A 16 16.99 1.33 -4.10
CA CYS A 16 18.30 0.96 -3.57
C CYS A 16 19.36 1.04 -4.66
N PHE A 17 20.61 1.29 -4.29
CA PHE A 17 21.74 1.21 -5.20
C PHE A 17 22.50 -0.10 -5.00
N GLY A 18 22.83 -0.76 -6.11
CA GLY A 18 23.53 -2.03 -6.09
C GLY A 18 24.47 -2.19 -7.28
N HIS A 19 25.15 -3.33 -7.30
CA HIS A 19 26.03 -3.73 -8.39
C HIS A 19 25.87 -5.23 -8.65
N LYS A 20 25.74 -5.66 -9.90
CA LYS A 20 25.48 -7.06 -10.29
C LYS A 20 26.55 -8.08 -9.86
N HIS A 21 27.70 -7.58 -9.39
CA HIS A 21 28.83 -8.38 -8.90
C HIS A 21 29.07 -8.17 -7.40
N SER A 22 28.08 -7.66 -6.67
CA SER A 22 28.14 -7.39 -5.24
C SER A 22 26.84 -7.82 -4.57
N SER A 23 26.97 -8.45 -3.41
CA SER A 23 25.84 -8.76 -2.51
C SER A 23 25.44 -7.57 -1.63
N LEU A 24 26.21 -6.47 -1.67
CA LEU A 24 25.93 -5.25 -0.91
C LEU A 24 24.86 -4.41 -1.60
N LEU A 25 23.86 -3.99 -0.83
CA LEU A 25 22.79 -3.10 -1.28
C LEU A 25 22.77 -1.84 -0.42
N LEU A 26 22.79 -0.67 -1.05
CA LEU A 26 22.77 0.62 -0.37
C LEU A 26 21.36 1.20 -0.41
N TYR A 27 20.71 1.27 0.75
CA TYR A 27 19.42 1.95 0.90
C TYR A 27 19.64 3.42 1.29
N PRO A 28 19.29 4.38 0.42
CA PRO A 28 19.43 5.79 0.74
C PRO A 28 18.32 6.22 1.72
N TYR A 29 18.72 6.85 2.83
CA TYR A 29 17.79 7.33 3.86
C TYR A 29 17.48 8.83 3.75
N SER A 30 18.10 9.54 2.82
CA SER A 30 17.83 10.97 2.62
C SER A 30 16.42 11.18 2.12
N LEU A 31 15.79 12.27 2.57
CA LEU A 31 14.52 12.72 2.00
C LEU A 31 14.73 13.03 0.50
N THR A 32 13.66 12.85 -0.27
CA THR A 32 13.50 13.17 -1.70
C THR A 32 14.37 12.47 -2.74
N CYS A 33 15.49 11.84 -2.36
CA CYS A 33 16.37 11.16 -3.32
C CYS A 33 15.68 10.00 -4.07
N ASN A 34 14.72 9.32 -3.41
CA ASN A 34 13.93 8.24 -3.99
C ASN A 34 12.86 8.70 -4.98
N PHE A 35 12.76 10.01 -5.28
CA PHE A 35 11.84 10.55 -6.28
C PHE A 35 12.53 10.98 -7.57
N ILE A 36 13.86 10.82 -7.68
CA ILE A 36 14.61 11.19 -8.88
C ILE A 36 14.49 10.05 -9.89
N ASN A 37 13.84 10.31 -11.02
CA ASN A 37 13.53 9.29 -12.02
C ASN A 37 14.73 8.88 -12.88
N HIS A 38 14.59 7.72 -13.53
CA HIS A 38 15.50 7.24 -14.56
C HIS A 38 15.43 8.12 -15.82
N GLY A 39 16.58 8.59 -16.31
CA GLY A 39 16.69 9.31 -17.59
C GLY A 39 17.49 8.59 -18.66
N GLY A 40 18.17 7.48 -18.32
CA GLY A 40 19.12 6.79 -19.19
C GLY A 40 20.09 7.78 -19.84
N LYS A 41 20.18 7.74 -21.18
CA LYS A 41 21.02 8.66 -21.98
C LYS A 41 20.63 10.14 -21.89
N SER A 42 19.42 10.44 -21.41
CA SER A 42 18.93 11.82 -21.23
C SER A 42 19.18 12.37 -19.82
N ALA A 43 19.82 11.58 -18.94
CA ALA A 43 20.14 12.00 -17.58
C ALA A 43 20.94 13.32 -17.57
N ASN A 44 20.51 14.25 -16.73
CA ASN A 44 21.12 15.58 -16.55
C ASN A 44 21.80 15.74 -15.18
N ALA A 45 21.77 14.68 -14.37
CA ALA A 45 22.50 14.57 -13.13
C ALA A 45 23.11 13.17 -13.00
N LYS A 46 24.06 13.02 -12.07
CA LYS A 46 24.67 11.73 -11.73
C LYS A 46 24.92 11.63 -10.24
N VAL A 47 25.05 10.40 -9.76
CA VAL A 47 25.46 10.11 -8.39
C VAL A 47 26.98 10.12 -8.29
N VAL A 48 27.52 10.68 -7.22
CA VAL A 48 28.95 10.65 -6.88
C VAL A 48 29.14 10.45 -5.38
N TRP A 49 30.26 9.87 -4.97
CA TRP A 49 30.67 9.93 -3.56
C TRP A 49 30.99 11.36 -3.14
N ALA A 50 30.58 11.74 -1.94
CA ALA A 50 31.08 12.95 -1.31
C ALA A 50 32.61 12.86 -1.15
N LYS A 51 33.28 14.00 -1.10
CA LYS A 51 34.73 14.05 -0.81
C LYS A 51 34.92 14.60 0.59
N TYR A 52 35.89 14.06 1.32
CA TYR A 52 36.15 14.39 2.72
C TYR A 52 36.38 15.89 2.93
N ASP A 53 37.00 16.58 1.96
CA ASP A 53 37.29 18.02 2.01
C ASP A 53 36.04 18.92 2.04
N LYS A 54 34.87 18.38 1.68
CA LYS A 54 33.62 19.14 1.57
C LYS A 54 32.58 18.79 2.63
N MET A 55 32.69 17.64 3.29
CA MET A 55 31.66 17.13 4.20
C MET A 55 32.25 16.24 5.31
N ASP A 56 32.34 16.78 6.54
CA ASP A 56 32.94 16.12 7.72
C ASP A 56 32.27 14.79 8.13
N PHE A 57 31.07 14.51 7.62
CA PHE A 57 30.32 13.29 7.94
C PHE A 57 30.62 12.12 6.99
N HIS A 58 31.26 12.37 5.83
CA HIS A 58 31.62 11.30 4.92
C HIS A 58 32.91 10.60 5.33
N GLN A 59 32.85 9.29 5.52
CA GLN A 59 33.98 8.44 5.86
C GLN A 59 34.52 7.78 4.59
N GLU A 60 35.27 8.55 3.81
CA GLU A 60 35.92 8.07 2.58
C GLU A 60 36.71 6.75 2.76
N PRO A 61 37.43 6.51 3.89
CA PRO A 61 38.10 5.22 4.12
C PRO A 61 37.19 3.98 4.11
N TRP A 62 35.88 4.15 4.35
CA TRP A 62 34.93 3.03 4.32
C TRP A 62 34.73 2.48 2.91
N LEU A 63 34.98 3.28 1.87
CA LEU A 63 34.98 2.80 0.48
C LEU A 63 36.06 1.73 0.25
N MET A 64 37.11 1.69 1.07
CA MET A 64 38.18 0.70 0.98
C MET A 64 38.02 -0.47 1.97
N SER A 65 36.95 -0.47 2.78
CA SER A 65 36.66 -1.50 3.78
C SER A 65 35.76 -2.60 3.19
N SER A 66 35.79 -3.81 3.76
CA SER A 66 34.87 -4.87 3.32
C SER A 66 33.41 -4.54 3.69
N PRO A 67 32.41 -5.15 3.03
CA PRO A 67 31.01 -5.00 3.40
C PRO A 67 30.73 -5.30 4.87
N GLU A 68 31.38 -6.31 5.47
CA GLU A 68 31.21 -6.66 6.89
C GLU A 68 31.67 -5.54 7.82
N ASP A 69 32.81 -4.92 7.51
CA ASP A 69 33.37 -3.82 8.28
C ASP A 69 32.46 -2.57 8.19
N VAL A 70 31.91 -2.29 7.00
CA VAL A 70 30.96 -1.19 6.78
C VAL A 70 29.64 -1.45 7.52
N MET A 71 29.11 -2.67 7.47
CA MET A 71 27.89 -3.07 8.19
C MET A 71 28.09 -3.08 9.72
N GLY A 72 29.32 -3.28 10.20
CA GLY A 72 29.66 -3.23 11.62
C GLY A 72 29.69 -1.82 12.22
N GLN A 73 29.60 -0.77 11.40
CA GLN A 73 29.63 0.61 11.87
C GLN A 73 28.35 0.98 12.61
N LYS A 74 28.50 1.72 13.73
CA LYS A 74 27.38 2.13 14.60
C LYS A 74 26.72 3.45 14.16
N SER A 75 27.25 4.10 13.14
CA SER A 75 26.80 5.40 12.65
C SER A 75 26.79 5.44 11.13
N THR A 76 26.05 6.38 10.56
CA THR A 76 26.11 6.67 9.13
C THR A 76 27.44 7.33 8.78
N GLY A 77 28.02 6.98 7.63
CA GLY A 77 29.28 7.58 7.16
C GLY A 77 29.46 7.54 5.64
N LEU A 78 28.66 6.78 4.91
CA LEU A 78 28.63 6.85 3.45
C LEU A 78 27.68 7.95 3.01
N LEU A 79 28.15 8.82 2.11
CA LEU A 79 27.36 9.94 1.60
C LEU A 79 27.52 10.02 0.09
N MET A 80 26.39 9.88 -0.59
CA MET A 80 26.27 10.06 -2.03
C MET A 80 25.62 11.42 -2.33
N LEU A 81 26.09 12.08 -3.37
CA LEU A 81 25.59 13.35 -3.86
C LEU A 81 25.01 13.15 -5.25
N VAL A 82 23.88 13.82 -5.53
CA VAL A 82 23.38 13.99 -6.90
C VAL A 82 23.91 15.33 -7.40
N VAL A 83 24.72 15.28 -8.47
CA VAL A 83 25.34 16.46 -9.06
C VAL A 83 24.89 16.63 -10.50
N ALA A 84 24.56 17.86 -10.88
CA ALA A 84 24.21 18.17 -12.26
C ALA A 84 25.41 17.93 -13.20
N THR A 85 25.17 17.37 -14.37
CA THR A 85 26.20 17.13 -15.41
C THR A 85 26.25 18.25 -16.45
N ARG A 86 25.28 19.16 -16.39
CA ARG A 86 25.14 20.38 -17.19
C ARG A 86 24.23 21.36 -16.46
N ASP A 87 24.05 22.57 -16.99
CA ASP A 87 23.02 23.47 -16.50
C ASP A 87 21.62 22.84 -16.67
N ILE A 88 20.79 22.98 -15.63
CA ILE A 88 19.41 22.48 -15.58
C ILE A 88 18.49 23.70 -15.50
N ALA A 89 17.54 23.81 -16.43
CA ALA A 89 16.63 24.93 -16.49
C ALA A 89 15.62 24.89 -15.34
N LYS A 90 15.01 26.05 -15.03
CA LYS A 90 13.87 26.08 -14.12
C LYS A 90 12.75 25.19 -14.67
N ASP A 91 12.13 24.41 -13.77
CA ASP A 91 11.04 23.48 -14.09
C ASP A 91 11.46 22.28 -14.97
N GLU A 92 12.76 22.12 -15.26
CA GLU A 92 13.31 20.91 -15.87
C GLU A 92 13.41 19.80 -14.83
N GLU A 93 12.94 18.59 -15.18
CA GLU A 93 13.03 17.42 -14.31
C GLU A 93 14.50 16.98 -14.13
N VAL A 94 14.87 16.66 -12.88
CA VAL A 94 16.18 16.10 -12.57
C VAL A 94 16.12 14.59 -12.79
N LEU A 95 17.01 14.09 -13.64
CA LEU A 95 17.07 12.68 -14.03
C LEU A 95 18.49 12.13 -13.83
N ILE A 96 18.57 10.90 -13.31
CA ILE A 96 19.83 10.13 -13.21
C ILE A 96 19.75 8.87 -14.07
N ASP A 97 20.89 8.33 -14.44
CA ASP A 97 20.95 7.03 -15.11
C ASP A 97 20.89 5.91 -14.05
N TYR A 98 20.01 4.93 -14.24
CA TYR A 98 19.88 3.76 -13.35
C TYR A 98 20.66 2.54 -13.88
N GLY A 99 21.35 2.71 -15.02
CA GLY A 99 22.12 1.65 -15.67
C GLY A 99 21.33 0.92 -16.76
N SER A 100 22.07 0.35 -17.71
CA SER A 100 21.53 -0.44 -18.81
C SER A 100 20.79 -1.68 -18.34
N ASP A 101 21.32 -2.35 -17.32
CA ASP A 101 20.74 -3.59 -16.79
C ASP A 101 19.32 -3.33 -16.24
N TRP A 102 19.13 -2.18 -15.57
CA TRP A 102 17.82 -1.72 -15.14
C TRP A 102 16.90 -1.45 -16.35
N GLN A 103 17.38 -0.72 -17.36
CA GLN A 103 16.60 -0.34 -18.54
C GLN A 103 16.16 -1.58 -19.34
N GLU A 104 17.07 -2.53 -19.60
CA GLU A 104 16.78 -3.78 -20.29
C GLU A 104 15.75 -4.62 -19.53
N THR A 105 15.89 -4.70 -18.20
CA THR A 105 14.93 -5.44 -17.37
C THR A 105 13.57 -4.75 -17.31
N TRP A 106 13.55 -3.42 -17.25
CA TRP A 106 12.32 -2.63 -17.30
C TRP A 106 11.59 -2.82 -18.64
N ASP A 107 12.30 -2.74 -19.76
CA ASP A 107 11.70 -2.94 -21.08
C ASP A 107 11.15 -4.37 -21.22
N ALA A 108 11.90 -5.38 -20.76
CA ALA A 108 11.42 -6.75 -20.73
C ALA A 108 10.18 -6.92 -19.85
N HIS A 109 10.16 -6.27 -18.68
CA HIS A 109 9.01 -6.28 -17.78
C HIS A 109 7.80 -5.60 -18.43
N ALA A 110 7.94 -4.38 -18.93
CA ALA A 110 6.88 -3.59 -19.54
C ALA A 110 6.26 -4.30 -20.75
N ASN A 111 7.08 -4.94 -21.59
CA ASN A 111 6.61 -5.71 -22.75
C ASN A 111 5.82 -6.97 -22.36
N ASN A 112 6.12 -7.56 -21.20
CA ASN A 112 5.47 -8.77 -20.70
C ASN A 112 4.38 -8.49 -19.65
N TRP A 113 4.17 -7.22 -19.30
CA TRP A 113 3.21 -6.83 -18.27
C TRP A 113 1.77 -6.96 -18.80
N SER A 114 1.00 -7.90 -18.25
CA SER A 114 -0.41 -8.09 -18.62
C SER A 114 -1.36 -7.27 -17.75
N SER A 115 -2.33 -6.62 -18.39
CA SER A 115 -3.36 -5.79 -17.73
C SER A 115 -4.35 -6.56 -16.86
N ASP A 116 -4.34 -7.89 -16.90
CA ASP A 116 -5.20 -8.73 -16.07
C ASP A 116 -5.02 -8.48 -14.56
N TYR A 117 -3.91 -7.83 -14.19
CA TYR A 117 -3.57 -7.41 -12.84
C TYR A 117 -3.81 -5.91 -12.57
N MET A 118 -4.53 -5.17 -13.43
CA MET A 118 -4.99 -3.80 -13.12
C MET A 118 -6.05 -3.83 -12.02
N GLN A 119 -5.62 -4.16 -10.81
CA GLN A 119 -6.35 -3.82 -9.61
C GLN A 119 -6.21 -2.32 -9.45
N ARG A 120 -7.33 -1.62 -9.68
CA ARG A 120 -7.44 -0.21 -9.32
C ARG A 120 -7.09 -0.09 -7.84
N SER A 121 -6.21 0.85 -7.53
CA SER A 121 -5.82 1.14 -6.15
C SER A 121 -7.04 1.52 -5.32
N ALA A 122 -6.93 1.37 -4.00
CA ALA A 122 -7.94 1.90 -3.08
C ALA A 122 -8.22 3.39 -3.34
N ALA A 123 -7.19 4.20 -3.64
CA ALA A 123 -7.34 5.61 -3.97
C ALA A 123 -8.18 5.83 -5.24
N GLU A 124 -7.86 5.16 -6.35
CA GLU A 124 -8.62 5.29 -7.59
C GLU A 124 -10.07 4.80 -7.44
N LEU A 125 -10.29 3.69 -6.74
CA LEU A 125 -11.64 3.18 -6.47
C LEU A 125 -12.41 4.10 -5.56
N ASN A 126 -11.72 4.76 -4.64
CA ASN A 126 -12.31 5.79 -3.84
C ASN A 126 -12.74 6.97 -4.71
N ASP A 127 -11.87 7.52 -5.54
CA ASP A 127 -12.17 8.71 -6.35
C ASP A 127 -13.22 8.48 -7.44
N SER A 128 -13.49 7.24 -7.81
CA SER A 128 -14.55 6.95 -8.75
C SER A 128 -15.95 6.88 -8.16
N GLU A 129 -16.91 7.34 -8.94
CA GLU A 129 -18.35 7.19 -8.72
C GLU A 129 -18.89 5.81 -9.11
N ILE A 130 -18.04 4.77 -9.07
CA ILE A 130 -18.53 3.42 -9.38
C ILE A 130 -19.54 2.96 -8.35
N GLN A 131 -20.53 2.25 -8.85
CA GLN A 131 -21.43 1.44 -8.05
C GLN A 131 -20.65 0.32 -7.36
N LEU A 132 -20.91 0.11 -6.06
CA LEU A 132 -20.22 -0.92 -5.31
C LEU A 132 -20.84 -2.29 -5.55
N LYS A 133 -19.98 -3.30 -5.69
CA LYS A 133 -20.35 -4.70 -5.79
C LYS A 133 -20.71 -5.25 -4.42
N THR A 134 -21.76 -6.04 -4.35
CA THR A 134 -22.04 -6.88 -3.19
C THR A 134 -21.14 -8.12 -3.20
N ILE A 135 -21.05 -8.82 -2.07
CA ILE A 135 -20.35 -10.10 -1.99
C ILE A 135 -20.89 -11.17 -2.94
N PHE A 136 -22.11 -11.02 -3.44
CA PHE A 136 -22.74 -11.94 -4.39
C PHE A 136 -22.41 -11.60 -5.86
N GLU A 137 -22.02 -10.36 -6.14
CA GLU A 137 -21.61 -9.88 -7.47
C GLU A 137 -20.10 -10.07 -7.70
N GLY A 138 -19.32 -10.18 -6.62
CA GLY A 138 -17.89 -10.47 -6.65
C GLY A 138 -17.12 -9.75 -5.54
N VAL A 139 -15.98 -10.29 -5.16
CA VAL A 139 -15.14 -9.73 -4.09
C VAL A 139 -14.14 -8.74 -4.67
N TYR A 140 -13.99 -7.58 -4.01
CA TYR A 140 -12.90 -6.67 -4.32
C TYR A 140 -11.58 -7.26 -3.82
N PRO A 141 -10.47 -7.14 -4.56
CA PRO A 141 -9.16 -7.57 -4.09
C PRO A 141 -8.60 -6.69 -2.95
N ILE A 142 -9.37 -5.68 -2.54
CA ILE A 142 -9.05 -4.71 -1.50
C ILE A 142 -10.18 -4.68 -0.47
N MET A 143 -9.88 -4.22 0.74
CA MET A 143 -10.81 -4.20 1.84
C MET A 143 -11.75 -3.01 1.74
N THR A 144 -13.02 -3.22 2.09
CA THR A 144 -13.99 -2.14 2.31
C THR A 144 -14.01 -1.76 3.78
N MET A 145 -14.00 -0.44 4.03
CA MET A 145 -14.21 0.13 5.35
C MET A 145 -15.35 1.12 5.33
N CYS A 146 -16.13 1.18 6.40
CA CYS A 146 -17.29 2.01 6.53
C CYS A 146 -17.12 3.01 7.67
N HIS A 147 -17.50 4.26 7.43
CA HIS A 147 -17.62 5.28 8.45
C HIS A 147 -18.86 5.01 9.30
N TYR A 148 -18.64 4.48 10.50
CA TYR A 148 -19.72 4.10 11.41
C TYR A 148 -19.30 4.24 12.88
N ARG A 149 -20.09 5.04 13.62
CA ARG A 149 -19.98 5.14 15.06
C ARG A 149 -21.13 4.36 15.70
N TYR A 150 -20.76 3.50 16.64
CA TYR A 150 -21.71 2.74 17.42
C TYR A 150 -22.02 3.50 18.72
N PHE A 151 -23.29 3.53 19.12
CA PHE A 151 -23.75 4.18 20.33
C PHE A 151 -24.55 3.18 21.16
N ALA A 152 -23.88 2.49 22.11
CA ALA A 152 -24.49 1.42 22.91
C ALA A 152 -25.77 1.84 23.68
N ASN A 153 -25.93 3.13 23.99
CA ASN A 153 -27.09 3.63 24.74
C ASN A 153 -28.36 3.80 23.89
N GLU A 154 -28.24 3.79 22.56
CA GLU A 154 -29.40 3.86 21.64
C GLU A 154 -30.00 2.47 21.39
N ASP A 155 -29.40 1.41 21.94
CA ASP A 155 -29.68 0.00 21.62
C ASP A 155 -30.85 -0.60 22.39
N LYS A 156 -31.60 0.21 23.14
CA LYS A 156 -32.86 -0.24 23.74
C LYS A 156 -33.96 -0.30 22.68
N HIS A 157 -33.79 -1.19 21.70
CA HIS A 157 -34.86 -1.53 20.77
C HIS A 157 -36.01 -2.16 21.58
N PRO A 158 -37.25 -1.64 21.51
CA PRO A 158 -38.27 -2.00 22.49
C PRO A 158 -38.78 -3.45 22.46
N ASN A 159 -38.52 -4.25 21.43
CA ASN A 159 -39.12 -5.58 21.25
C ASN A 159 -38.28 -6.47 20.31
N MET A 160 -37.01 -6.69 20.61
CA MET A 160 -36.25 -7.75 19.94
C MET A 160 -36.31 -8.97 20.87
N ASP A 161 -37.31 -9.83 20.63
CA ASP A 161 -37.32 -11.16 21.22
C ASP A 161 -36.03 -11.88 20.77
N ASP A 162 -35.37 -12.50 21.73
CA ASP A 162 -33.99 -13.02 21.70
C ASP A 162 -33.84 -14.27 20.80
N GLU A 163 -34.34 -14.21 19.55
CA GLU A 163 -33.98 -15.16 18.51
C GLU A 163 -32.62 -14.74 17.93
N SER A 164 -31.57 -14.99 18.71
CA SER A 164 -30.21 -14.92 18.22
C SER A 164 -30.02 -15.95 17.13
N ILE A 165 -29.65 -15.48 15.93
CA ILE A 165 -29.16 -16.35 14.87
C ILE A 165 -27.77 -16.82 15.35
N GLU A 166 -27.73 -17.96 16.07
CA GLU A 166 -26.49 -18.63 16.46
C GLU A 166 -25.82 -19.17 15.19
N ASP A 167 -24.72 -18.56 14.76
CA ASP A 167 -24.11 -18.96 13.50
C ASP A 167 -22.59 -18.81 13.49
N ASP A 168 -21.94 -19.93 13.71
CA ASP A 168 -20.50 -20.09 13.63
C ASP A 168 -20.04 -20.52 12.22
N ASN A 169 -20.92 -20.62 11.20
CA ASN A 169 -20.49 -21.01 9.86
C ASN A 169 -21.49 -20.82 8.70
N ASP A 170 -22.29 -19.75 8.66
CA ASP A 170 -23.22 -19.53 7.52
C ASP A 170 -22.41 -19.46 6.23
N GLY A 171 -22.76 -20.35 5.31
CA GLY A 171 -22.34 -20.21 3.93
C GLY A 171 -22.91 -18.92 3.34
N LEU A 172 -22.23 -18.38 2.33
CA LEU A 172 -22.70 -17.23 1.56
C LEU A 172 -24.16 -17.37 1.10
N GLU A 173 -24.60 -18.60 0.79
CA GLU A 173 -25.98 -18.90 0.37
C GLU A 173 -27.03 -18.66 1.47
N GLU A 174 -26.68 -18.89 2.73
CA GLU A 174 -27.58 -18.67 3.87
C GLU A 174 -27.77 -17.18 4.14
N VAL A 175 -26.68 -16.41 4.11
CA VAL A 175 -26.75 -14.93 4.16
C VAL A 175 -27.64 -14.39 3.05
N LYS A 176 -27.54 -14.97 1.84
CA LYS A 176 -28.37 -14.59 0.71
C LYS A 176 -29.85 -14.92 0.92
N ALA A 177 -30.16 -16.11 1.44
CA ALA A 177 -31.54 -16.54 1.70
C ALA A 177 -32.22 -15.68 2.78
N ASN A 178 -31.46 -15.25 3.78
CA ASN A 178 -31.96 -14.50 4.94
C ASN A 178 -31.81 -12.98 4.83
N LEU A 179 -31.42 -12.45 3.66
CA LEU A 179 -31.12 -11.02 3.47
C LEU A 179 -32.26 -10.08 3.90
N HIS A 180 -33.51 -10.49 3.68
CA HIS A 180 -34.70 -9.74 4.08
C HIS A 180 -34.87 -9.65 5.61
N LEU A 181 -34.55 -10.72 6.35
CA LEU A 181 -34.58 -10.73 7.82
C LEU A 181 -33.43 -9.89 8.37
N ILE A 182 -32.23 -10.06 7.80
CA ILE A 182 -31.05 -9.26 8.14
C ILE A 182 -31.37 -7.79 7.96
N GLU A 183 -31.97 -7.39 6.83
CA GLU A 183 -32.33 -6.00 6.61
C GLU A 183 -33.40 -5.49 7.59
N ALA A 184 -34.42 -6.29 7.90
CA ALA A 184 -35.46 -5.90 8.85
C ALA A 184 -34.88 -5.58 10.24
N GLN A 185 -33.86 -6.35 10.65
CA GLN A 185 -33.14 -6.20 11.91
C GLN A 185 -31.97 -5.19 11.85
N ALA A 186 -31.48 -4.84 10.66
CA ALA A 186 -30.34 -3.94 10.48
C ALA A 186 -30.64 -2.52 10.96
N ARG A 187 -29.64 -1.91 11.59
CA ARG A 187 -29.70 -0.51 12.03
C ARG A 187 -29.71 0.44 10.87
N ILE A 188 -30.42 1.55 11.01
CA ILE A 188 -30.36 2.64 10.03
C ILE A 188 -29.06 3.41 10.22
N TRP A 189 -28.33 3.63 9.14
CA TRP A 189 -27.15 4.47 9.14
C TRP A 189 -27.53 5.91 9.56
N GLN A 190 -26.77 6.48 10.49
CA GLN A 190 -26.92 7.87 10.90
C GLN A 190 -25.81 8.70 10.24
N ASP A 191 -26.19 9.82 9.63
CA ASP A 191 -25.22 10.72 8.99
C ASP A 191 -24.40 11.46 10.03
N LEU A 192 -23.17 10.99 10.23
CA LEU A 192 -22.16 11.66 11.03
C LEU A 192 -21.17 12.43 10.14
N GLY A 193 -21.50 12.58 8.86
CA GLY A 193 -20.63 13.06 7.80
C GLY A 193 -19.95 11.92 7.00
N GLY A 194 -19.33 12.29 5.89
CA GLY A 194 -18.64 11.34 4.99
C GLY A 194 -17.12 11.58 4.93
N ARG A 195 -16.49 11.12 3.83
CA ARG A 195 -15.05 11.28 3.53
C ARG A 195 -14.40 12.60 3.90
N LYS A 196 -15.13 13.72 3.78
CA LYS A 196 -14.59 15.08 3.95
C LYS A 196 -14.72 15.62 5.38
N THR A 197 -15.45 14.95 6.26
CA THR A 197 -15.87 15.53 7.55
C THR A 197 -15.55 14.64 8.76
N MET A 198 -15.19 13.37 8.54
CA MET A 198 -14.93 12.41 9.61
C MET A 198 -13.44 12.24 9.86
N ARG A 199 -13.02 12.32 11.14
CA ARG A 199 -11.71 11.81 11.58
C ARG A 199 -11.68 10.29 11.35
N GLY A 200 -10.51 9.74 11.01
CA GLY A 200 -10.32 8.31 10.74
C GLY A 200 -10.75 7.38 11.89
N ASP A 201 -10.99 7.94 13.06
CA ASP A 201 -11.38 7.26 14.30
C ASP A 201 -12.62 6.38 14.16
N HIS A 202 -13.56 6.64 13.23
CA HIS A 202 -14.79 5.84 13.07
C HIS A 202 -14.81 4.91 11.84
N LEU A 203 -13.65 4.64 11.25
CA LEU A 203 -13.54 3.80 10.06
C LEU A 203 -13.42 2.32 10.45
N ARG A 204 -14.39 1.48 10.09
CA ARG A 204 -14.42 0.05 10.46
C ARG A 204 -14.37 -0.86 9.25
N PRO A 205 -13.73 -2.03 9.30
CA PRO A 205 -13.91 -3.02 8.24
C PRO A 205 -15.40 -3.32 8.09
N CYS A 206 -15.86 -3.47 6.85
CA CYS A 206 -17.24 -3.81 6.55
C CYS A 206 -17.34 -4.65 5.28
N THR A 207 -18.45 -5.38 5.14
CA THR A 207 -18.77 -6.21 3.97
C THR A 207 -20.10 -5.77 3.38
N ILE A 208 -20.15 -5.53 2.07
CA ILE A 208 -21.36 -5.07 1.37
C ILE A 208 -22.23 -6.27 1.00
N LEU A 209 -23.41 -6.36 1.61
CA LEU A 209 -24.34 -7.48 1.45
C LEU A 209 -25.37 -7.20 0.36
N ASP A 210 -25.95 -6.00 0.37
CA ASP A 210 -27.00 -5.62 -0.56
C ASP A 210 -26.86 -4.17 -1.01
N ARG A 211 -27.49 -3.86 -2.15
CA ARG A 211 -27.55 -2.53 -2.73
C ARG A 211 -28.99 -2.18 -3.08
N LYS A 212 -29.43 -1.01 -2.61
CA LYS A 212 -30.73 -0.43 -2.94
C LYS A 212 -30.54 0.81 -3.80
N PRO A 213 -31.00 0.78 -5.07
CA PRO A 213 -30.95 1.96 -5.91
C PRO A 213 -31.87 3.05 -5.33
N GLY A 214 -31.37 4.28 -5.29
CA GLY A 214 -32.12 5.46 -4.87
C GLY A 214 -32.18 6.50 -5.97
N ASP A 215 -33.13 7.43 -5.87
CA ASP A 215 -33.30 8.49 -6.87
C ASP A 215 -32.12 9.50 -6.85
N GLU A 216 -31.54 9.74 -5.67
CA GLU A 216 -30.39 10.66 -5.48
C GLU A 216 -29.06 9.91 -5.33
N GLU A 217 -29.02 8.86 -4.49
CA GLU A 217 -27.85 8.01 -4.33
C GLU A 217 -28.24 6.56 -3.98
N ASP A 218 -27.42 5.60 -4.44
CA ASP A 218 -27.51 4.21 -3.99
C ASP A 218 -27.17 4.10 -2.51
N THR A 219 -27.94 3.27 -1.80
CA THR A 219 -27.66 2.91 -0.42
C THR A 219 -27.34 1.43 -0.29
N TYR A 220 -26.61 1.09 0.77
CA TYR A 220 -26.05 -0.24 0.95
C TYR A 220 -26.45 -0.82 2.30
N LEU A 221 -26.66 -2.13 2.32
CA LEU A 221 -26.69 -2.96 3.52
C LEU A 221 -25.30 -3.54 3.72
N VAL A 222 -24.71 -3.31 4.88
CA VAL A 222 -23.35 -3.78 5.20
C VAL A 222 -23.31 -4.50 6.54
N GLN A 223 -22.45 -5.52 6.62
CA GLN A 223 -22.00 -6.09 7.88
C GLN A 223 -20.79 -5.30 8.38
N MET A 224 -20.82 -4.85 9.63
CA MET A 224 -19.72 -4.11 10.27
C MET A 224 -18.89 -5.05 11.15
N PHE A 225 -17.59 -4.81 11.22
CA PHE A 225 -16.67 -5.55 12.10
C PHE A 225 -15.97 -4.63 13.09
N ASN A 226 -15.53 -5.20 14.21
CA ASN A 226 -14.72 -4.48 15.18
C ASN A 226 -13.31 -4.17 14.64
N GLN A 227 -12.77 -3.02 15.04
CA GLN A 227 -11.36 -2.70 14.78
C GLN A 227 -10.47 -3.50 15.74
N HIS A 228 -9.28 -3.91 15.30
CA HIS A 228 -8.43 -4.83 16.05
C HIS A 228 -7.91 -4.28 17.41
N GLN A 229 -8.07 -2.98 17.73
CA GLN A 229 -7.40 -2.35 18.88
C GLN A 229 -8.17 -1.19 19.56
N LYS A 230 -9.51 -1.22 19.60
CA LYS A 230 -10.29 -0.10 20.14
C LYS A 230 -10.73 -0.23 21.60
N VAL A 231 -11.03 0.93 22.20
CA VAL A 231 -11.57 1.10 23.56
C VAL A 231 -12.96 0.45 23.65
N ALA A 232 -13.23 -0.27 24.73
CA ALA A 232 -14.47 -1.04 24.95
C ALA A 232 -15.78 -0.24 24.71
N ALA A 233 -15.79 1.08 24.89
CA ALA A 233 -16.96 1.92 24.70
C ALA A 233 -17.45 2.02 23.24
N ASP A 234 -16.57 1.75 22.28
CA ASP A 234 -16.86 1.77 20.84
C ASP A 234 -16.97 0.34 20.26
N GLU A 235 -16.91 -0.70 21.08
CA GLU A 235 -16.95 -2.07 20.60
C GLU A 235 -18.37 -2.42 20.10
N LEU A 236 -18.47 -2.96 18.89
CA LEU A 236 -19.70 -3.56 18.40
C LEU A 236 -20.03 -4.76 19.28
N PRO A 237 -21.32 -5.09 19.44
CA PRO A 237 -21.72 -6.31 20.15
C PRO A 237 -21.03 -7.54 19.53
N PRO A 238 -20.84 -8.62 20.31
CA PRO A 238 -20.21 -9.84 19.82
C PRO A 238 -21.03 -10.52 18.70
N GLN A 239 -22.33 -10.24 18.62
CA GLN A 239 -23.18 -10.69 17.52
C GLN A 239 -22.89 -9.90 16.22
N LYS A 240 -23.30 -10.47 15.07
CA LYS A 240 -23.15 -9.80 13.78
C LYS A 240 -23.90 -8.47 13.77
N HIS A 241 -23.20 -7.41 13.38
CA HIS A 241 -23.74 -6.06 13.39
C HIS A 241 -24.03 -5.58 11.98
N TYR A 242 -25.31 -5.41 11.64
CA TYR A 242 -25.73 -5.00 10.30
C TYR A 242 -26.25 -3.56 10.29
N VAL A 243 -25.92 -2.83 9.23
CA VAL A 243 -26.34 -1.44 9.02
C VAL A 243 -26.87 -1.26 7.61
N LYS A 244 -28.08 -0.72 7.47
CA LYS A 244 -28.75 -0.41 6.20
C LYS A 244 -28.80 1.10 5.95
N GLY A 245 -29.05 1.48 4.70
CA GLY A 245 -29.11 2.88 4.31
C GLY A 245 -27.74 3.56 4.31
N VAL A 246 -26.65 2.78 4.25
CA VAL A 246 -25.28 3.32 4.23
C VAL A 246 -25.04 3.94 2.85
N PRO A 247 -24.72 5.23 2.72
CA PRO A 247 -24.50 5.84 1.42
C PRO A 247 -23.11 5.51 0.87
N ARG A 248 -22.93 5.60 -0.45
CA ARG A 248 -21.63 5.36 -1.13
C ARG A 248 -20.47 6.13 -0.50
N ARG A 249 -20.70 7.38 -0.10
CA ARG A 249 -19.70 8.28 0.51
C ARG A 249 -19.20 7.85 1.90
N ALA A 250 -19.93 6.96 2.57
CA ALA A 250 -19.54 6.41 3.86
C ALA A 250 -18.66 5.15 3.72
N ILE A 251 -18.51 4.61 2.49
CA ILE A 251 -17.75 3.40 2.21
C ILE A 251 -16.45 3.76 1.49
N LEU A 252 -15.34 3.36 2.10
CA LEU A 252 -13.98 3.52 1.59
C LEU A 252 -13.42 2.18 1.18
N PHE A 253 -12.59 2.23 0.17
CA PHE A 253 -11.63 1.18 -0.11
C PHE A 253 -10.33 1.48 0.62
N VAL A 254 -9.71 0.46 1.18
CA VAL A 254 -8.35 0.52 1.72
C VAL A 254 -7.57 -0.67 1.19
N ASP A 255 -6.30 -0.45 0.89
CA ASP A 255 -5.43 -1.56 0.53
C ASP A 255 -5.30 -2.48 1.74
N SER A 256 -5.59 -3.76 1.58
CA SER A 256 -5.34 -4.72 2.64
C SER A 256 -3.83 -4.82 2.86
N SER A 257 -3.41 -5.11 4.09
CA SER A 257 -2.00 -5.34 4.38
C SER A 257 -1.39 -6.34 3.40
N HIS A 258 -0.27 -5.96 2.78
CA HIS A 258 0.46 -6.76 1.79
C HIS A 258 -0.29 -7.07 0.47
N THR A 259 -1.29 -6.28 0.11
CA THR A 259 -2.04 -6.46 -1.16
C THR A 259 -1.88 -5.31 -2.15
N SER A 260 -1.08 -4.30 -1.83
CA SER A 260 -0.83 -3.23 -2.77
C SER A 260 -0.04 -3.75 -3.98
N ASN A 261 -0.06 -2.98 -5.08
CA ASN A 261 0.73 -3.30 -6.26
C ASN A 261 2.23 -3.45 -5.94
N MET A 262 2.75 -2.84 -4.87
CA MET A 262 4.14 -3.02 -4.46
C MET A 262 4.44 -4.42 -3.88
N GLN A 263 3.42 -5.16 -3.42
CA GLN A 263 3.57 -6.52 -2.90
C GLN A 263 3.20 -7.61 -3.91
N ASN A 264 2.69 -7.24 -5.09
CA ASN A 264 2.39 -8.21 -6.14
C ASN A 264 3.70 -8.88 -6.62
N GLU A 265 3.73 -10.21 -6.65
CA GLU A 265 4.88 -11.01 -7.05
C GLU A 265 5.47 -10.56 -8.39
N LYS A 266 4.60 -10.20 -9.35
CA LYS A 266 5.01 -9.80 -10.69
C LYS A 266 5.56 -8.38 -10.77
N SER A 267 5.37 -7.54 -9.76
CA SER A 267 5.77 -6.13 -9.84
C SER A 267 7.25 -5.96 -10.11
N PHE A 268 7.56 -4.92 -10.88
CA PHE A 268 8.94 -4.61 -11.21
C PHE A 268 9.77 -4.30 -9.96
N ARG A 269 10.90 -4.99 -9.84
CA ARG A 269 11.86 -4.83 -8.76
C ARG A 269 13.26 -4.93 -9.34
N HIS A 270 14.02 -3.86 -9.22
CA HIS A 270 15.40 -3.83 -9.66
C HIS A 270 16.11 -2.71 -8.89
N GLU A 271 17.31 -2.98 -8.37
CA GLU A 271 18.15 -1.90 -7.85
C GLU A 271 18.55 -0.91 -8.95
N ILE A 272 18.86 0.31 -8.55
CA ILE A 272 19.59 1.26 -9.36
C ILE A 272 21.02 0.71 -9.51
N GLY A 273 21.37 0.31 -10.72
CA GLY A 273 22.63 -0.36 -11.01
C GLY A 273 23.76 0.65 -11.21
N PHE A 274 24.86 0.49 -10.47
CA PHE A 274 26.11 1.13 -10.83
C PHE A 274 26.75 0.42 -12.04
N PRO A 275 27.27 1.17 -13.03
CA PRO A 275 28.00 0.59 -14.15
C PRO A 275 29.28 -0.14 -13.70
N ASP A 276 29.67 -1.19 -14.43
CA ASP A 276 30.94 -1.91 -14.21
C ASP A 276 32.17 -1.01 -14.38
N ASP A 277 32.07 0.00 -15.25
CA ASP A 277 33.13 0.98 -15.52
C ASP A 277 33.06 2.20 -14.60
N SER A 278 32.15 2.20 -13.62
CA SER A 278 32.06 3.29 -12.66
C SER A 278 33.03 3.07 -11.50
N GLU A 279 33.89 4.06 -11.26
CA GLU A 279 34.69 4.18 -10.02
C GLU A 279 33.79 4.40 -8.76
N LEU A 280 32.47 4.30 -8.92
CA LEU A 280 31.49 4.52 -7.86
C LEU A 280 31.22 3.26 -7.06
N TRP A 281 31.51 2.06 -7.56
CA TRP A 281 31.42 0.85 -6.76
C TRP A 281 32.80 0.34 -6.40
N PRO A 282 33.22 0.41 -5.12
CA PRO A 282 34.53 -0.04 -4.70
C PRO A 282 34.76 -1.53 -4.96
N GLU A 283 35.97 -1.86 -5.41
CA GLU A 283 36.40 -3.24 -5.66
C GLU A 283 36.32 -4.10 -4.40
N ALA A 284 36.57 -3.50 -3.22
CA ALA A 284 36.46 -4.16 -1.92
C ALA A 284 35.02 -4.64 -1.59
N TRP A 285 34.00 -4.13 -2.29
CA TRP A 285 32.61 -4.51 -2.11
C TRP A 285 32.12 -5.54 -3.13
N MET A 286 32.96 -5.94 -4.08
CA MET A 286 32.62 -6.99 -5.03
C MET A 286 32.66 -8.36 -4.37
N ASP A 287 31.71 -9.23 -4.73
CA ASP A 287 31.72 -10.63 -4.32
C ASP A 287 32.90 -11.31 -5.04
N LEU A 288 33.96 -11.59 -4.28
CA LEU A 288 35.12 -12.32 -4.80
C LEU A 288 34.68 -13.74 -5.21
N LYS A 289 34.93 -14.11 -6.47
CA LYS A 289 34.72 -15.47 -6.98
C LYS A 289 35.79 -16.43 -6.48
#